data_AF-A0A150HCJ4-F1
#
_entry.id   AF-A0A150HCJ4-F1
#
_cell.length_a   1.000
_cell.length_b   1.000
_cell.length_c   1.000
_cell.angle_alpha   90.00
_cell.angle_beta   90.00
_cell.angle_gamma   90.00
#
_symmetry.space_group_name_H-M   'P 1'
#
loop_
_entity.id
_entity.type
_entity.pdbx_description
1 polymer ?
#
loop_
_entity_poly.entity_id
_entity_poly.type
_entity_poly.pdbx_seq_one_letter_code
_entity_poly.pdbx_strand_id
1 'polypeptide(L)'
;MTNQKSSQKAESQKSKSAAARTADRKALRWALVRQLLLTTGLVILWIMLWDGWSVVHIVTGIIVAVIVTRLFYLPPIELSGRINPWYFAVYLAWFAWQLARGALQVAAVALRPRKTNPGSVIAVDLHTRSDLLITIIAQTAGLIPGTFVTEVDRARGVIFLHVLDCNTDEQIESARELALEIEVYVIKAMGSLHDIHVLNESRIAQGQKPVLGGRTVKDVKAKSDAKTSGEGKPGVKPAGADTTREDGA
;
A
#
# COMPACT_ATOMS: atom_id res chain seq x y z
N MET A 1 -41.51 24.80 -22.26
CA MET A 1 -40.46 23.78 -21.99
C MET A 1 -39.11 24.38 -21.56
N THR A 2 -38.91 25.70 -21.62
CA THR A 2 -37.61 26.37 -21.37
C THR A 2 -37.25 26.57 -19.89
N ASN A 3 -38.24 26.58 -18.99
CA ASN A 3 -38.05 26.93 -17.58
C ASN A 3 -37.65 25.75 -16.67
N GLN A 4 -37.74 24.51 -17.17
CA GLN A 4 -37.43 23.30 -16.38
C GLN A 4 -35.94 22.93 -16.49
N LYS A 5 -35.30 23.23 -17.63
CA LYS A 5 -33.86 23.00 -17.87
C LYS A 5 -32.96 23.94 -17.07
N SER A 6 -33.39 25.19 -16.83
CA SER A 6 -32.65 26.18 -16.04
C SER A 6 -32.62 25.81 -14.55
N SER A 7 -33.75 25.39 -13.99
CA SER A 7 -33.85 24.98 -12.58
C SER A 7 -33.06 23.71 -12.28
N GLN A 8 -33.09 22.71 -13.16
CA GLN A 8 -32.27 21.50 -13.01
C GLN A 8 -30.76 21.79 -13.08
N LYS A 9 -30.34 22.74 -13.93
CA LYS A 9 -28.93 23.13 -14.04
C LYS A 9 -28.44 23.85 -12.78
N ALA A 10 -29.27 24.72 -12.20
CA ALA A 10 -28.98 25.44 -10.96
C ALA A 10 -28.89 24.50 -9.74
N GLU A 11 -29.79 23.51 -9.63
CA GLU A 11 -29.74 22.49 -8.58
C GLU A 11 -28.53 21.56 -8.72
N SER A 12 -28.20 21.16 -9.95
CA SER A 12 -26.99 20.36 -10.23
C SER A 12 -25.71 21.12 -9.87
N GLN A 13 -25.62 22.43 -10.17
CA GLN A 13 -24.49 23.28 -9.79
C GLN A 13 -24.40 23.47 -8.27
N LYS A 14 -25.54 23.69 -7.59
CA LYS A 14 -25.58 23.84 -6.13
C LYS A 14 -25.16 22.55 -5.42
N SER A 15 -25.64 21.40 -5.89
CA SER A 15 -25.25 20.08 -5.40
C SER A 15 -23.76 19.80 -5.60
N LYS A 16 -23.21 20.08 -6.80
CA LYS A 16 -21.76 19.98 -7.07
C LYS A 16 -20.92 20.89 -6.17
N SER A 17 -21.37 22.13 -5.95
CA SER A 17 -20.65 23.09 -5.08
C SER A 17 -20.68 22.69 -3.60
N ALA A 18 -21.77 22.08 -3.13
CA ALA A 18 -21.90 21.57 -1.76
C ALA A 18 -21.06 20.29 -1.56
N ALA A 19 -21.04 19.40 -2.55
CA ALA A 19 -20.17 18.22 -2.56
C ALA A 19 -18.68 18.60 -2.59
N ALA A 20 -18.28 19.61 -3.37
CA ALA A 20 -16.91 20.11 -3.39
C ALA A 20 -16.48 20.70 -2.03
N ARG A 21 -17.32 21.56 -1.42
CA ARG A 21 -17.04 22.15 -0.10
C ARG A 21 -16.92 21.11 1.03
N THR A 22 -17.65 20.00 0.94
CA THR A 22 -17.58 18.92 1.94
C THR A 22 -16.36 18.01 1.72
N ALA A 23 -15.96 17.78 0.47
CA ALA A 23 -14.73 17.08 0.12
C ALA A 23 -13.49 17.85 0.60
N ASP A 24 -13.42 19.16 0.38
CA ASP A 24 -12.31 20.01 0.84
C ASP A 24 -12.18 20.00 2.37
N ARG A 25 -13.31 20.09 3.10
CA ARG A 25 -13.31 20.01 4.57
C ARG A 25 -12.83 18.65 5.08
N LYS A 26 -13.19 17.55 4.42
CA LYS A 26 -12.69 16.22 4.79
C LYS A 26 -11.19 16.12 4.52
N ALA A 27 -10.70 16.60 3.38
CA ALA A 27 -9.27 16.60 3.05
C ALA A 27 -8.45 17.43 4.05
N LEU A 28 -8.93 18.62 4.43
CA LEU A 28 -8.30 19.45 5.45
C LEU A 28 -8.24 18.76 6.81
N ARG A 29 -9.34 18.10 7.22
CA ARG A 29 -9.40 17.36 8.49
C ARG A 29 -8.42 16.18 8.51
N TRP A 30 -8.31 15.43 7.42
CA TRP A 30 -7.34 14.34 7.31
C TRP A 30 -5.89 14.85 7.33
N ALA A 31 -5.60 15.95 6.65
CA ALA A 31 -4.29 16.59 6.72
C ALA A 31 -3.94 17.04 8.14
N LEU A 32 -4.89 17.66 8.85
CA LEU A 32 -4.72 18.07 10.24
C LEU A 32 -4.54 16.89 11.19
N VAL A 33 -5.33 15.81 11.04
CA VAL A 33 -5.17 14.60 11.85
C VAL A 33 -3.81 13.95 11.62
N ARG A 34 -3.35 13.89 10.36
CA ARG A 34 -2.01 13.37 10.03
C ARG A 34 -0.92 14.24 10.64
N GLN A 35 -1.07 15.56 10.58
CA GLN A 35 -0.10 16.49 11.15
C GLN A 35 -0.09 16.46 12.68
N LEU A 36 -1.24 16.34 13.33
CA LEU A 36 -1.36 16.11 14.77
C LEU A 36 -0.70 14.79 15.17
N LEU A 37 -0.92 13.72 14.41
CA LEU A 37 -0.30 12.43 14.69
C LEU A 37 1.24 12.50 14.59
N LEU A 38 1.76 13.14 13.53
CA LEU A 38 3.21 13.36 13.35
C LEU A 38 3.79 14.24 14.45
N THR A 39 3.12 15.36 14.77
CA THR A 39 3.57 16.31 15.80
C THR A 39 3.58 15.64 17.17
N THR A 40 2.49 14.94 17.53
CA THR A 40 2.39 14.21 18.80
C THR A 40 3.43 13.10 18.88
N GLY A 41 3.64 12.33 17.81
CA GLY A 41 4.68 11.31 17.75
C GLY A 41 6.08 11.88 17.97
N LEU A 42 6.36 13.04 17.37
CA LEU A 42 7.65 13.72 17.53
C LEU A 42 7.84 14.31 18.93
N VAL A 43 6.79 14.81 19.57
CA VAL A 43 6.83 15.24 20.98
C VAL A 43 7.08 14.06 21.91
N ILE A 44 6.44 12.90 21.68
CA ILE A 44 6.68 11.68 22.46
C ILE A 44 8.15 11.24 22.31
N LEU A 45 8.64 11.19 21.07
CA LEU A 45 10.04 10.85 20.79
C LEU A 45 11.00 11.83 21.48
N TRP A 46 10.67 13.13 21.47
CA TRP A 46 11.44 14.15 22.18
C TRP A 46 11.49 13.91 23.69
N ILE A 47 10.36 13.58 24.32
CA ILE A 47 10.32 13.31 25.76
C ILE A 47 11.11 12.04 26.09
N MET A 48 11.01 10.99 25.27
CA MET A 48 11.83 9.77 25.41
C MET A 48 13.34 10.05 25.31
N LEU A 49 13.74 11.04 24.51
CA LEU A 49 15.15 11.40 24.36
C LEU A 49 15.75 12.00 25.63
N TRP A 50 14.95 12.77 26.39
CA TRP A 50 15.40 13.47 27.59
C TRP A 50 15.10 12.71 28.90
N ASP A 51 14.35 11.60 28.83
CA ASP A 51 13.92 10.77 29.98
C ASP A 51 13.36 11.58 31.17
N GLY A 52 12.67 12.69 30.85
CA GLY A 52 12.26 13.68 31.85
C GLY A 52 10.87 14.25 31.57
N TRP A 53 9.94 14.03 32.50
CA TRP A 53 8.58 14.57 32.45
C TRP A 53 8.54 15.96 33.11
N SER A 54 9.16 16.95 32.45
CA SER A 54 9.07 18.36 32.84
C SER A 54 8.25 19.16 31.84
N VAL A 55 7.55 20.20 32.31
CA VAL A 55 6.84 21.18 31.46
C VAL A 55 7.78 21.76 30.39
N VAL A 56 9.06 21.93 30.73
CA VAL A 56 10.08 22.42 29.78
C VAL A 56 10.26 21.46 28.61
N HIS A 57 10.33 20.15 28.85
CA HIS A 57 10.50 19.15 27.77
C HIS A 57 9.27 19.08 26.86
N ILE A 58 8.07 19.25 27.41
CA ILE A 58 6.83 19.28 26.63
C ILE A 58 6.81 20.53 25.73
N VAL A 59 7.06 21.72 26.29
CA VAL A 59 7.02 22.97 25.54
C VAL A 59 8.11 23.01 24.47
N THR A 60 9.34 22.64 24.81
CA THR A 60 10.45 22.56 23.84
C THR A 60 10.18 21.51 22.77
N GLY A 61 9.61 20.35 23.14
CA GLY A 61 9.22 19.31 22.19
C GLY A 61 8.16 19.78 21.20
N ILE A 62 7.14 20.52 21.64
CA ILE A 62 6.12 21.10 20.74
C ILE A 62 6.76 22.11 19.77
N ILE A 63 7.62 23.00 20.28
CA ILE A 63 8.31 23.99 19.44
C ILE A 63 9.16 23.28 18.37
N VAL A 64 9.99 22.32 18.77
CA VAL A 64 10.81 21.51 17.86
C VAL A 64 9.92 20.76 16.87
N ALA A 65 8.83 20.15 17.32
CA ALA A 65 7.95 19.39 16.44
C ALA A 65 7.27 20.28 15.39
N VAL A 66 6.85 21.48 15.74
CA VAL A 66 6.32 22.47 14.80
C VAL A 66 7.40 22.91 13.81
N ILE A 67 8.62 23.19 14.29
CA ILE A 67 9.75 23.60 13.43
C ILE A 67 10.07 22.49 12.41
N VAL A 68 10.23 21.26 12.89
CA VAL A 68 10.57 20.10 12.04
C VAL A 68 9.45 19.82 11.03
N THR A 69 8.18 19.83 11.44
CA THR A 69 7.06 19.56 10.52
C THR A 69 6.86 20.68 9.48
N ARG A 70 7.32 21.91 9.75
CA ARG A 70 7.29 23.02 8.80
C ARG A 70 8.50 23.04 7.85
N LEU A 71 9.69 22.72 8.35
CA LEU A 71 10.91 22.64 7.54
C LEU A 71 10.92 21.39 6.64
N PHE A 72 10.55 20.25 7.21
CA PHE A 72 10.52 18.96 6.52
C PHE A 72 9.10 18.59 6.15
N TYR A 73 8.56 19.28 5.14
CA TYR A 73 7.26 18.90 4.57
C TYR A 73 7.38 17.55 3.88
N LEU A 74 6.86 16.49 4.52
CA LEU A 74 6.73 15.19 3.88
C LEU A 74 5.48 15.21 2.98
N PRO A 75 5.63 15.14 1.65
CA PRO A 75 4.48 14.94 0.77
C PRO A 75 3.72 13.69 1.21
N PRO A 76 2.38 13.69 1.08
CA PRO A 76 1.56 12.56 1.49
C PRO A 76 2.01 11.30 0.74
N ILE A 77 2.39 10.29 1.51
CA ILE A 77 2.70 8.97 0.96
C ILE A 77 1.35 8.35 0.60
N GLU A 78 1.18 7.96 -0.65
CA GLU A 78 0.00 7.23 -1.10
C GLU A 78 0.03 5.81 -0.54
N LEU A 79 -0.39 5.65 0.70
CA LEU A 79 -0.71 4.33 1.22
C LEU A 79 -1.98 3.86 0.50
N SER A 80 -1.89 2.72 -0.18
CA SER A 80 -2.99 1.96 -0.78
C SER A 80 -4.20 1.76 0.16
N GLY A 81 -4.02 1.96 1.47
CA GLY A 81 -5.06 1.82 2.49
C GLY A 81 -5.38 0.36 2.84
N ARG A 82 -4.71 -0.60 2.20
CA ARG A 82 -4.88 -2.04 2.42
C ARG A 82 -3.64 -2.65 3.06
N ILE A 83 -3.49 -2.45 4.37
CA ILE A 83 -2.51 -3.22 5.15
C ILE A 83 -3.21 -4.51 5.60
N ASN A 84 -2.65 -5.66 5.24
CA ASN A 84 -3.11 -6.96 5.74
C ASN A 84 -2.13 -7.48 6.81
N PRO A 85 -2.48 -7.41 8.11
CA PRO A 85 -1.59 -7.81 9.19
C PRO A 85 -1.11 -9.27 9.08
N TRP A 86 -1.97 -10.17 8.58
CA TRP A 86 -1.61 -11.57 8.40
C TRP A 86 -0.50 -11.75 7.35
N TYR A 87 -0.69 -11.19 6.15
CA TYR A 87 0.35 -11.29 5.11
C TYR A 87 1.60 -10.48 5.46
N PHE A 88 1.46 -9.40 6.24
CA PHE A 88 2.60 -8.69 6.79
C PHE A 88 3.42 -9.58 7.75
N ALA A 89 2.77 -10.34 8.63
CA ALA A 89 3.45 -11.30 9.51
C ALA A 89 4.13 -12.43 8.71
N VAL A 90 3.45 -12.96 7.68
CA VAL A 90 4.03 -13.97 6.77
C VAL A 90 5.26 -13.41 6.05
N TYR A 91 5.16 -12.19 5.52
CA TYR A 91 6.28 -11.49 4.90
C TYR A 91 7.44 -11.31 5.88
N LEU A 92 7.16 -10.90 7.11
CA LEU A 92 8.20 -10.67 8.12
C LEU A 92 8.90 -11.98 8.52
N ALA A 93 8.17 -13.07 8.68
CA ALA A 93 8.74 -14.39 8.97
C ALA A 93 9.61 -14.89 7.80
N TRP A 94 9.13 -14.77 6.57
CA TRP A 94 9.89 -15.09 5.37
C TRP A 94 11.16 -14.23 5.25
N PHE A 95 11.04 -12.92 5.46
CA PHE A 95 12.18 -12.00 5.43
C PHE A 95 13.21 -12.34 6.50
N ALA A 96 12.79 -12.61 7.73
CA ALA A 96 13.70 -13.01 8.81
C ALA A 96 14.46 -14.30 8.48
N TRP A 97 13.80 -15.27 7.84
CA TRP A 97 14.45 -16.48 7.35
C TRP A 97 15.50 -16.19 6.28
N GLN A 98 15.15 -15.37 5.28
CA GLN A 98 16.08 -14.99 4.21
C GLN A 98 17.26 -14.17 4.73
N LEU A 99 17.01 -13.27 5.67
CA LEU A 99 18.03 -12.49 6.36
C LEU A 99 19.00 -13.39 7.12
N ALA A 100 18.50 -14.35 7.91
CA ALA A 100 19.32 -15.30 8.64
C ALA A 100 20.15 -16.19 7.69
N ARG A 101 19.52 -16.73 6.64
CA ARG A 101 20.20 -17.55 5.62
C ARG A 101 21.29 -16.76 4.89
N GLY A 102 21.00 -15.54 4.46
CA GLY A 102 21.95 -14.67 3.80
C GLY A 102 23.13 -14.30 4.72
N ALA A 103 22.86 -14.01 5.99
CA ALA A 103 23.91 -13.74 6.98
C ALA A 103 24.84 -14.95 7.18
N LEU A 104 24.28 -16.16 7.27
CA LEU A 104 25.07 -17.39 7.35
C LEU A 104 25.89 -17.64 6.08
N GLN A 105 25.33 -17.37 4.89
CA GLN A 105 26.06 -17.48 3.62
C GLN A 105 27.24 -16.51 3.58
N VAL A 106 27.04 -15.25 3.94
CA VAL A 106 28.13 -14.25 3.99
C VAL A 106 29.17 -14.64 5.04
N ALA A 107 28.77 -15.13 6.21
CA ALA A 107 29.71 -15.63 7.22
C ALA A 107 30.55 -16.79 6.68
N ALA A 108 29.93 -17.74 5.96
CA ALA A 108 30.65 -18.84 5.34
C ALA A 108 31.63 -18.35 4.25
N VAL A 109 31.27 -17.35 3.46
CA VAL A 109 32.18 -16.73 2.48
C VAL A 109 33.34 -16.03 3.17
N ALA A 110 33.08 -15.28 4.25
CA ALA A 110 34.12 -14.56 5.00
C ALA A 110 35.14 -15.49 5.69
N LEU A 111 34.71 -16.68 6.12
CA LEU A 111 35.58 -17.68 6.73
C LEU A 111 36.33 -18.55 5.71
N ARG A 112 35.95 -18.51 4.42
CA ARG A 112 36.62 -19.30 3.39
C ARG A 112 37.94 -18.62 2.99
N PRO A 113 39.06 -19.34 2.97
CA PRO A 113 40.36 -18.80 2.54
C PRO A 113 40.48 -18.60 1.01
N ARG A 114 39.37 -18.63 0.27
CA ARG A 114 39.35 -18.54 -1.20
C ARG A 114 39.02 -17.12 -1.65
N LYS A 115 39.65 -16.65 -2.73
CA LYS A 115 39.29 -15.38 -3.38
C LYS A 115 37.81 -15.39 -3.78
N THR A 116 37.10 -14.32 -3.45
CA THR A 116 35.72 -14.08 -3.88
C THR A 116 35.69 -13.79 -5.37
N ASN A 117 34.67 -14.27 -6.07
CA ASN A 117 34.45 -13.93 -7.47
C ASN A 117 34.02 -12.46 -7.60
N PRO A 118 34.19 -11.85 -8.79
CA PRO A 118 33.64 -10.53 -9.08
C PRO A 118 32.13 -10.50 -8.85
N GLY A 119 31.61 -9.35 -8.41
CA GLY A 119 30.17 -9.13 -8.38
C GLY A 119 29.62 -8.76 -9.76
N SER A 120 28.31 -8.94 -9.93
CA SER A 120 27.60 -8.57 -11.16
C SER A 120 26.43 -7.64 -10.84
N VAL A 121 26.14 -6.70 -11.74
CA VAL A 121 24.98 -5.80 -11.63
C VAL A 121 23.88 -6.28 -12.58
N ILE A 122 22.70 -6.54 -12.02
CA ILE A 122 21.56 -7.06 -12.75
C ILE A 122 20.40 -6.06 -12.66
N ALA A 123 19.68 -5.88 -13.77
CA ALA A 123 18.46 -5.09 -13.80
C ALA A 123 17.24 -6.00 -13.62
N VAL A 124 16.37 -5.65 -12.68
CA VAL A 124 15.11 -6.35 -12.42
C VAL A 124 13.95 -5.37 -12.60
N ASP A 125 13.08 -5.66 -13.57
CA ASP A 125 11.84 -4.92 -13.79
C ASP A 125 10.76 -5.44 -12.84
N LEU A 126 10.27 -4.57 -11.96
CA LEU A 126 9.17 -4.85 -11.05
C LEU A 126 7.84 -4.64 -11.76
N HIS A 127 6.78 -5.32 -11.32
CA HIS A 127 5.43 -5.13 -11.85
C HIS A 127 4.74 -3.91 -11.26
N THR A 128 5.04 -3.57 -10.01
CA THR A 128 4.46 -2.40 -9.35
C THR A 128 5.08 -1.10 -9.85
N ARG A 129 4.27 -0.04 -9.86
CA ARG A 129 4.67 1.35 -10.15
C ARG A 129 4.46 2.26 -8.94
N SER A 130 4.20 1.68 -7.76
CA SER A 130 4.05 2.44 -6.52
C SER A 130 5.41 2.73 -5.92
N ASP A 131 5.75 4.02 -5.77
CA ASP A 131 6.97 4.48 -5.12
C ASP A 131 7.21 3.84 -3.75
N LEU A 132 6.15 3.70 -2.94
CA LEU A 132 6.24 3.08 -1.63
C LEU A 132 6.61 1.60 -1.72
N LEU A 133 5.98 0.85 -2.61
CA LEU A 133 6.25 -0.58 -2.77
C LEU A 133 7.64 -0.81 -3.34
N ILE A 134 8.03 -0.05 -4.37
CA ILE A 134 9.40 -0.10 -4.93
C ILE A 134 10.43 0.19 -3.84
N THR A 135 10.21 1.21 -3.01
CA THR A 135 11.11 1.56 -1.91
C THR A 135 11.23 0.42 -0.91
N ILE A 136 10.11 -0.20 -0.52
CA ILE A 136 10.12 -1.31 0.43
C ILE A 136 10.83 -2.52 -0.19
N ILE A 137 10.54 -2.86 -1.44
CA ILE A 137 11.19 -3.96 -2.17
C ILE A 137 12.71 -3.74 -2.22
N ALA A 138 13.14 -2.52 -2.59
CA ALA A 138 14.55 -2.16 -2.63
C ALA A 138 15.22 -2.27 -1.26
N GLN A 139 14.60 -1.74 -0.21
CA GLN A 139 15.13 -1.84 1.16
C GLN A 139 15.23 -3.29 1.62
N THR A 140 14.22 -4.12 1.33
CA THR A 140 14.25 -5.54 1.67
C THR A 140 15.35 -6.28 0.92
N ALA A 141 15.50 -6.04 -0.38
CA ALA A 141 16.56 -6.63 -1.19
C ALA A 141 17.95 -6.22 -0.70
N GLY A 142 18.12 -4.96 -0.26
CA GLY A 142 19.38 -4.46 0.30
C GLY A 142 19.68 -4.95 1.71
N LEU A 143 18.67 -5.38 2.48
CA LEU A 143 18.85 -5.95 3.81
C LEU A 143 19.21 -7.44 3.76
N ILE A 144 18.81 -8.17 2.72
CA ILE A 144 19.14 -9.59 2.56
C ILE A 144 20.60 -9.71 2.10
N PRO A 145 21.52 -10.26 2.94
CA PRO A 145 22.92 -10.30 2.60
C PRO A 145 23.18 -11.20 1.39
N GLY A 146 24.03 -10.74 0.46
CA GLY A 146 24.30 -11.41 -0.82
C GLY A 146 23.87 -10.59 -2.04
N THR A 147 22.98 -9.62 -1.85
CA THR A 147 22.62 -8.61 -2.86
C THR A 147 22.55 -7.23 -2.21
N PHE A 148 22.90 -6.18 -2.93
CA PHE A 148 22.58 -4.81 -2.51
C PHE A 148 22.07 -3.98 -3.67
N VAL A 149 21.17 -3.05 -3.40
CA VAL A 149 20.59 -2.17 -4.42
C VAL A 149 21.58 -1.05 -4.72
N THR A 150 22.05 -0.95 -5.97
CA THR A 150 22.93 0.14 -6.41
C THR A 150 22.14 1.35 -6.87
N GLU A 151 21.04 1.12 -7.59
CA GLU A 151 20.22 2.17 -8.18
C GLU A 151 18.77 1.73 -8.28
N VAL A 152 17.86 2.69 -8.18
CA VAL A 152 16.41 2.48 -8.32
C VAL A 152 15.88 3.48 -9.33
N ASP A 153 15.40 2.98 -10.46
CA ASP A 153 14.62 3.76 -11.41
C ASP A 153 13.14 3.61 -11.07
N ARG A 154 12.61 4.56 -10.29
CA ARG A 154 11.20 4.56 -9.88
C ARG A 154 10.24 4.80 -11.05
N ALA A 155 10.65 5.56 -12.06
CA ALA A 155 9.78 5.90 -13.20
C ALA A 155 9.52 4.68 -14.09
N ARG A 156 10.55 3.86 -14.30
CA ARG A 156 10.43 2.58 -15.02
C ARG A 156 10.07 1.41 -14.10
N GLY A 157 10.19 1.57 -12.78
CA GLY A 157 10.02 0.51 -11.79
C GLY A 157 11.09 -0.57 -11.88
N VAL A 158 12.31 -0.18 -12.21
CA VAL A 158 13.47 -1.09 -12.35
C VAL A 158 14.40 -0.89 -11.16
N ILE A 159 14.80 -1.98 -10.52
CA ILE A 159 15.85 -1.97 -9.49
C ILE A 159 17.13 -2.62 -10.03
N PHE A 160 18.27 -1.98 -9.77
CA PHE A 160 19.58 -2.51 -10.10
C PHE A 160 20.18 -3.16 -8.86
N LEU A 161 20.43 -4.45 -8.95
CA LEU A 161 20.97 -5.26 -7.87
C LEU A 161 22.41 -5.62 -8.17
N HIS A 162 23.30 -5.35 -7.22
CA HIS A 162 24.63 -5.90 -7.23
C HIS A 162 24.65 -7.20 -6.44
N VAL A 163 25.01 -8.30 -7.10
CA VAL A 163 25.08 -9.64 -6.52
C VAL A 163 26.53 -9.92 -6.10
N LEU A 164 26.71 -10.33 -4.85
CA LEU A 164 28.01 -10.68 -4.29
C LEU A 164 28.44 -12.08 -4.74
N ASP A 165 29.73 -12.25 -5.08
CA ASP A 165 30.35 -13.55 -5.41
C ASP A 165 29.60 -14.33 -6.51
N CYS A 166 29.26 -13.63 -7.60
CA CYS A 166 28.42 -14.15 -8.66
C CYS A 166 29.24 -14.49 -9.91
N ASN A 167 29.26 -15.76 -10.31
CA ASN A 167 30.01 -16.26 -11.47
C ASN A 167 29.20 -17.17 -12.41
N THR A 168 27.92 -17.45 -12.11
CA THR A 168 27.06 -18.26 -12.98
C THR A 168 25.72 -17.59 -13.27
N ASP A 169 25.13 -17.94 -14.41
CA ASP A 169 23.81 -17.44 -14.82
C ASP A 169 22.71 -17.88 -13.85
N GLU A 170 22.85 -19.04 -13.21
CA GLU A 170 21.90 -19.51 -12.20
C GLU A 170 21.89 -18.62 -10.95
N GLN A 171 23.04 -18.08 -10.55
CA GLN A 171 23.12 -17.16 -9.41
C GLN A 171 22.48 -15.80 -9.74
N ILE A 172 22.64 -15.35 -10.99
CA ILE A 172 21.99 -14.14 -11.51
C ILE A 172 20.47 -14.33 -11.50
N GLU A 173 19.98 -15.46 -12.02
CA GLU A 173 18.55 -15.73 -12.07
C GLU A 173 17.97 -15.92 -10.67
N SER A 174 18.68 -16.60 -9.76
CA SER A 174 18.29 -16.68 -8.35
C SER A 174 18.13 -15.32 -7.68
N ALA A 175 19.01 -14.35 -7.97
CA ALA A 175 18.90 -13.00 -7.43
C ALA A 175 17.70 -12.24 -8.02
N ARG A 176 17.41 -12.45 -9.31
CA ARG A 176 16.19 -11.93 -9.95
C ARG A 176 14.93 -12.53 -9.35
N GLU A 177 14.88 -13.85 -9.18
CA GLU A 177 13.76 -14.56 -8.56
C GLU A 177 13.52 -14.08 -7.14
N LEU A 178 14.57 -13.88 -6.35
CA LEU A 178 14.48 -13.32 -5.00
C LEU A 178 13.81 -11.95 -5.01
N ALA A 179 14.22 -11.06 -5.91
CA ALA A 179 13.63 -9.72 -6.03
C ALA A 179 12.14 -9.76 -6.40
N LEU A 180 11.76 -10.63 -7.33
CA LEU A 180 10.36 -10.85 -7.70
C LEU A 180 9.55 -11.53 -6.57
N GLU A 181 10.17 -12.38 -5.77
CA GLU A 181 9.54 -12.98 -4.60
C GLU A 181 9.26 -11.92 -3.52
N ILE A 182 10.21 -11.01 -3.25
CA ILE A 182 10.02 -9.86 -2.37
C ILE A 182 8.82 -9.03 -2.84
N GLU A 183 8.76 -8.70 -4.13
CA GLU A 183 7.64 -7.96 -4.71
C GLU A 183 6.30 -8.62 -4.39
N VAL A 184 6.20 -9.93 -4.57
CA VAL A 184 4.97 -10.69 -4.31
C VAL A 184 4.55 -10.61 -2.84
N TYR A 185 5.47 -10.76 -1.90
CA TYR A 185 5.14 -10.66 -0.48
C TYR A 185 4.76 -9.24 -0.08
N VAL A 186 5.46 -8.23 -0.60
CA VAL A 186 5.17 -6.82 -0.34
C VAL A 186 3.80 -6.44 -0.90
N ILE A 187 3.46 -6.87 -2.12
CA ILE A 187 2.14 -6.64 -2.73
C ILE A 187 1.04 -7.39 -1.94
N LYS A 188 1.27 -8.61 -1.47
CA LYS A 188 0.31 -9.33 -0.60
C LYS A 188 0.04 -8.59 0.71
N ALA A 189 1.07 -8.00 1.31
CA ALA A 189 0.98 -7.33 2.59
C ALA A 189 0.34 -5.93 2.51
N MET A 190 0.71 -5.13 1.50
CA MET A 190 0.37 -3.70 1.44
C MET A 190 -0.05 -3.19 0.05
N GLY A 191 -0.04 -4.05 -0.97
CA GLY A 191 -0.36 -3.68 -2.35
C GLY A 191 -1.81 -3.24 -2.56
N SER A 192 -2.01 -2.33 -3.52
CA SER A 192 -3.35 -1.93 -3.94
C SER A 192 -4.04 -3.05 -4.73
N LEU A 193 -5.35 -2.93 -4.93
CA LEU A 193 -6.08 -3.85 -5.83
C LEU A 193 -5.56 -3.76 -7.27
N HIS A 194 -5.05 -2.60 -7.68
CA HIS A 194 -4.43 -2.42 -8.98
C HIS A 194 -3.10 -3.18 -9.05
N ASP A 195 -2.23 -3.06 -8.04
CA ASP A 195 -0.95 -3.79 -8.00
C ASP A 195 -1.15 -5.32 -8.04
N ILE A 196 -2.14 -5.84 -7.31
CA ILE A 196 -2.47 -7.27 -7.34
C ILE A 196 -2.97 -7.69 -8.72
N HIS A 197 -3.74 -6.84 -9.39
CA HIS A 197 -4.25 -7.13 -10.72
C HIS A 197 -3.13 -7.20 -11.75
N VAL A 198 -2.24 -6.20 -11.77
CA VAL A 198 -1.07 -6.15 -12.68
C VAL A 198 -0.17 -7.35 -12.43
N LEU A 199 0.11 -7.67 -11.16
CA LEU A 199 0.89 -8.85 -10.79
C LEU A 199 0.21 -10.16 -11.24
N ASN A 200 -1.11 -10.26 -11.13
CA ASN A 200 -1.83 -11.46 -11.55
C ASN A 200 -1.85 -11.63 -13.06
N GLU A 201 -1.97 -10.54 -13.82
CA GLU A 201 -1.89 -10.59 -15.28
C GLU A 201 -0.52 -11.09 -15.75
N SER A 202 0.58 -10.57 -15.17
CA SER A 202 1.92 -11.04 -15.52
C SER A 202 2.16 -12.50 -15.14
N ARG A 203 1.70 -12.92 -13.94
CA ARG A 203 1.78 -14.32 -13.51
C ARG A 203 1.02 -15.26 -14.43
N ILE A 204 -0.20 -14.90 -14.84
CA ILE A 204 -1.00 -15.71 -15.76
C ILE A 204 -0.33 -15.79 -17.13
N ALA A 205 0.23 -14.69 -17.64
CA ALA A 205 0.99 -14.68 -18.90
C ALA A 205 2.22 -15.61 -18.84
N GLN A 206 2.81 -15.78 -17.66
CA GLN A 206 3.91 -16.71 -17.37
C GLN A 206 3.45 -18.14 -16.99
N GLY A 207 2.14 -18.45 -17.09
CA GLY A 207 1.58 -19.75 -16.72
C GLY A 207 1.55 -20.05 -15.21
N GLN A 208 1.77 -19.03 -14.37
CA GLN A 208 1.77 -19.14 -12.91
C GLN A 208 0.37 -18.89 -12.32
N LYS A 209 0.14 -19.42 -11.11
CA LYS A 209 -1.13 -19.21 -10.38
C LYS A 209 -1.26 -17.74 -9.92
N PRO A 210 -2.47 -17.15 -9.98
CA PRO A 210 -2.71 -15.80 -9.51
C PRO A 210 -2.55 -15.73 -7.98
N VAL A 211 -1.99 -14.62 -7.52
CA VAL A 211 -1.86 -14.25 -6.12
C VAL A 211 -3.19 -13.66 -5.65
N LEU A 212 -3.76 -14.21 -4.57
CA LEU A 212 -5.02 -13.72 -3.98
C LEU A 212 -6.20 -13.66 -4.98
N GLY A 213 -6.36 -14.71 -5.79
CA GLY A 213 -7.25 -14.76 -6.96
C GLY A 213 -8.76 -14.48 -6.78
N GLY A 214 -9.23 -14.15 -5.57
CA GLY A 214 -10.63 -13.77 -5.29
C GLY A 214 -10.85 -12.28 -4.99
N ARG A 215 -9.85 -11.42 -5.19
CA ARG A 215 -9.94 -9.96 -4.95
C ARG A 215 -9.38 -9.15 -6.12
N THR A 216 -9.67 -9.58 -7.34
CA THR A 216 -9.31 -8.82 -8.55
C THR A 216 -10.27 -7.62 -8.67
N VAL A 217 -9.86 -6.55 -9.37
CA VAL A 217 -10.71 -5.38 -9.63
C VAL A 217 -12.07 -5.79 -10.23
N LYS A 218 -12.08 -6.85 -11.07
CA LYS A 218 -13.32 -7.43 -11.63
C LYS A 218 -14.24 -8.02 -10.55
N ASP A 219 -13.71 -8.71 -9.56
CA ASP A 219 -14.50 -9.33 -8.47
C ASP A 219 -15.07 -8.27 -7.52
N VAL A 220 -14.28 -7.22 -7.24
CA VAL A 220 -14.73 -6.08 -6.41
C VAL A 220 -15.79 -5.26 -7.15
N LYS A 221 -15.60 -5.03 -8.45
CA LYS A 221 -16.59 -4.34 -9.30
C LYS A 221 -17.88 -5.15 -9.40
N ALA A 222 -17.80 -6.46 -9.68
CA ALA A 222 -18.96 -7.35 -9.68
C ALA A 222 -19.70 -7.37 -8.34
N LYS A 223 -18.98 -7.34 -7.21
CA LYS A 223 -19.56 -7.27 -5.86
C LYS A 223 -20.17 -5.90 -5.53
N SER A 224 -19.58 -4.81 -6.04
CA SER A 224 -20.13 -3.45 -5.94
C SER A 224 -21.39 -3.29 -6.78
N ASP A 225 -21.38 -3.80 -8.02
CA ASP A 225 -22.51 -3.74 -8.94
C ASP A 225 -23.67 -4.60 -8.43
N ALA A 226 -23.38 -5.78 -7.86
CA ALA A 226 -24.38 -6.61 -7.17
C ALA A 226 -24.98 -5.94 -5.93
N LYS A 227 -24.19 -5.19 -5.16
CA LYS A 227 -24.69 -4.44 -4.00
C LYS A 227 -25.56 -3.25 -4.41
N THR A 228 -25.21 -2.57 -5.50
CA THR A 228 -25.96 -1.43 -6.05
C THR A 228 -27.27 -1.88 -6.70
N SER A 229 -27.33 -3.11 -7.22
CA SER A 229 -28.55 -3.73 -7.76
C SER A 229 -29.47 -4.32 -6.67
N GLY A 230 -28.98 -4.51 -5.44
CA GLY A 230 -29.73 -5.07 -4.31
C GLY A 230 -30.42 -4.04 -3.41
N GLU A 231 -30.04 -2.76 -3.46
CA GLU A 231 -30.66 -1.68 -2.68
C GLU A 231 -31.74 -0.94 -3.50
N GLY A 232 -32.76 -1.69 -3.95
CA GLY A 232 -33.99 -1.14 -4.51
C GLY A 232 -35.09 -0.99 -3.44
N LYS A 233 -35.25 0.21 -2.87
CA LYS A 233 -36.41 0.78 -2.14
C LYS A 233 -37.27 -0.12 -1.23
N PRO A 234 -37.36 0.14 0.10
CA PRO A 234 -38.52 -0.26 0.89
C PRO A 234 -39.66 0.75 0.71
N GLY A 235 -40.83 0.28 0.30
CA GLY A 235 -42.08 1.05 0.18
C GLY A 235 -42.77 0.77 -1.15
N VAL A 236 -44.02 0.33 -1.22
CA VAL A 236 -45.20 0.72 -0.43
C VAL A 236 -46.19 -0.44 -0.47
N LYS A 237 -46.72 -0.86 0.70
CA LYS A 237 -47.88 -1.75 0.80
C LYS A 237 -49.15 -0.89 0.61
N PRO A 238 -49.98 -1.10 -0.42
CA PRO A 238 -51.24 -0.37 -0.49
C PRO A 238 -52.24 -0.94 0.53
N ALA A 239 -52.88 -0.04 1.25
CA ALA A 239 -53.94 -0.30 2.21
C ALA A 239 -55.31 -0.10 1.55
N GLY A 240 -56.25 -1.02 1.83
CA GLY A 240 -57.68 -0.70 2.03
C GLY A 240 -58.69 -1.09 0.95
N ALA A 241 -59.57 -2.05 1.28
CA ALA A 241 -61.03 -2.19 1.01
C ALA A 241 -61.38 -3.69 1.14
N ASP A 242 -61.94 -4.23 2.25
CA ASP A 242 -63.32 -4.12 2.78
C ASP A 242 -64.37 -4.28 1.66
N THR A 243 -65.31 -5.24 1.62
CA THR A 243 -66.31 -5.62 2.62
C THR A 243 -66.98 -7.00 2.34
N THR A 244 -67.70 -7.55 3.35
CA THR A 244 -68.85 -8.51 3.32
C THR A 244 -68.61 -9.96 2.85
N ARG A 245 -68.65 -10.99 3.73
CA ARG A 245 -69.81 -11.64 4.40
C ARG A 245 -70.79 -12.30 3.41
N GLU A 246 -70.82 -13.63 3.32
CA GLU A 246 -71.97 -14.46 3.77
C GLU A 246 -71.73 -15.97 3.67
N ASP A 247 -72.51 -16.67 4.49
CA ASP A 247 -72.57 -18.07 4.85
C ASP A 247 -72.89 -19.04 3.70
N GLY A 248 -72.72 -20.34 3.96
CA GLY A 248 -72.85 -21.40 2.97
C GLY A 248 -74.27 -21.91 2.65
N ALA A 249 -74.25 -23.09 2.02
CA ALA A 249 -75.32 -23.85 1.34
C ALA A 249 -75.53 -23.50 -0.13
#